data_AF-A0A2T2V6G6-F1
#
_entry.id   AF-A0A2T2V6G6-F1
#
_cell.length_a   1.000
_cell.length_b   1.000
_cell.length_c   1.000
_cell.angle_alpha   90.00
_cell.angle_beta   90.00
_cell.angle_gamma   90.00
#
_symmetry.space_group_name_H-M   'P 1'
#
loop_
_entity.id
_entity.type
_entity.pdbx_description
1 polymer ?
#
loop_
_entity_poly.entity_id
_entity_poly.type
_entity_poly.pdbx_seq_one_letter_code
_entity_poly.pdbx_strand_id
1 'polypeptide(L)'
;MVLAPLRPVGAHLRRRHRAGADAGLRHRADRVLPRWRRRLGRVNFEGNILGAPATVIENCPPAATGTYPTMLYEFAASVVIFGALWALRKHPYKSGWLFSLYLVLSGAWRFVIEKIRVNPSYDLLGLTVTQAEVIAVLLMLLGAMGLYVFWQRRDREAERAQARENREAARGRQREEAAR
;
A
#
# COMPACT_ATOMS: atom_id res chain seq x y z
N MET A 1 47.33 -33.88 -44.72
CA MET A 1 46.24 -33.60 -45.68
C MET A 1 44.93 -33.97 -44.99
N VAL A 2 44.33 -33.01 -44.29
CA VAL A 2 43.15 -33.20 -43.43
C VAL A 2 41.98 -32.45 -44.06
N LEU A 3 40.89 -33.17 -44.36
CA LEU A 3 39.68 -32.65 -44.99
C LEU A 3 38.96 -31.64 -44.08
N ALA A 4 38.57 -30.50 -44.65
CA ALA A 4 37.67 -29.53 -44.05
C ALA A 4 36.18 -29.94 -44.24
N PRO A 5 35.31 -29.77 -43.23
CA PRO A 5 33.88 -29.99 -43.41
C PRO A 5 33.20 -28.79 -44.09
N LEU A 6 32.37 -29.11 -45.09
CA LEU A 6 31.53 -28.18 -45.86
C LEU A 6 30.52 -27.47 -44.96
N ARG A 7 30.48 -26.13 -45.01
CA ARG A 7 29.46 -25.31 -44.34
C ARG A 7 28.15 -25.34 -45.15
N PRO A 8 26.97 -25.56 -44.52
CA PRO A 8 25.70 -25.51 -45.23
C PRO A 8 25.32 -24.07 -45.61
N VAL A 9 25.28 -23.81 -46.91
CA VAL A 9 24.76 -22.59 -47.54
C VAL A 9 23.23 -22.65 -47.48
N GLY A 10 22.62 -22.01 -46.48
CA GLY A 10 21.14 -21.99 -46.38
C GLY A 10 20.52 -21.18 -45.26
N ALA A 11 21.29 -20.64 -44.31
CA ALA A 11 20.72 -19.93 -43.14
C ALA A 11 20.40 -18.43 -43.39
N HIS A 12 20.90 -17.83 -44.47
CA HIS A 12 20.78 -16.38 -44.68
C HIS A 12 19.49 -15.92 -45.39
N LEU A 13 18.78 -16.81 -46.08
CA LEU A 13 17.60 -16.42 -46.87
C LEU A 13 16.28 -16.43 -46.08
N ARG A 14 16.21 -17.14 -44.94
CA ARG A 14 15.01 -17.13 -44.08
C ARG A 14 14.89 -15.90 -43.16
N ARG A 15 15.97 -15.14 -42.92
CA ARG A 15 15.92 -13.92 -42.08
C ARG A 15 15.35 -12.70 -42.81
N ARG A 16 15.54 -12.57 -44.13
CA ARG A 16 15.06 -11.39 -44.89
C ARG A 16 13.55 -11.37 -45.09
N HIS A 17 12.90 -12.53 -45.23
CA HIS A 17 11.45 -12.58 -45.48
C HIS A 17 10.58 -12.22 -44.28
N ARG A 18 11.06 -12.41 -43.03
CA ARG A 18 10.30 -12.05 -41.81
C ARG A 18 10.48 -10.59 -41.40
N ALA A 19 11.70 -10.04 -41.55
CA ALA A 19 11.97 -8.64 -41.22
C ALA A 19 11.15 -7.65 -42.08
N GLY A 20 10.88 -7.99 -43.34
CA GLY A 20 10.04 -7.17 -44.23
C GLY A 20 8.56 -7.16 -43.86
N ALA A 21 8.03 -8.28 -43.35
CA ALA A 21 6.63 -8.39 -42.94
C ALA A 21 6.33 -7.58 -41.66
N ASP A 22 7.25 -7.63 -40.68
CA ASP A 22 7.11 -6.90 -39.41
C ASP A 22 7.32 -5.39 -39.59
N ALA A 23 8.21 -4.97 -40.50
CA ALA A 23 8.40 -3.57 -40.85
C ALA A 23 7.16 -2.96 -41.53
N GLY A 24 6.49 -3.72 -42.39
CA GLY A 24 5.26 -3.29 -43.08
C GLY A 24 4.06 -3.13 -42.16
N LEU A 25 3.93 -3.98 -41.13
CA LEU A 25 2.85 -3.91 -40.15
C LEU A 25 3.00 -2.74 -39.17
N ARG A 26 4.24 -2.43 -38.75
CA ARG A 26 4.56 -1.23 -37.95
C ARG A 26 4.19 0.05 -38.69
N HIS A 27 4.60 0.15 -39.95
CA HIS A 27 4.42 1.38 -40.75
C HIS A 27 2.95 1.70 -41.07
N ARG A 28 2.06 0.70 -41.13
CA ARG A 28 0.60 0.89 -41.33
C ARG A 28 -0.12 1.26 -40.03
N ALA A 29 0.22 0.63 -38.91
CA ALA A 29 -0.41 0.91 -37.62
C ALA A 29 -0.15 2.36 -37.14
N ASP A 30 1.03 2.90 -37.44
CA ASP A 30 1.45 4.22 -36.97
C ASP A 30 0.69 5.40 -37.61
N ARG A 31 0.10 5.22 -38.80
CA ARG A 31 -0.68 6.26 -39.49
C ARG A 31 -2.09 6.45 -38.94
N VAL A 32 -2.71 5.39 -38.42
CA VAL A 32 -4.15 5.40 -38.09
C VAL A 32 -4.41 5.78 -36.62
N LEU A 33 -3.39 5.69 -35.75
CA LEU A 33 -3.59 5.88 -34.32
C LEU A 33 -3.49 7.36 -33.89
N PRO A 34 -4.39 7.85 -33.01
CA PRO A 34 -4.31 9.18 -32.45
C PRO A 34 -2.99 9.46 -31.72
N ARG A 35 -2.55 10.73 -31.72
CA ARG A 35 -1.28 11.18 -31.10
C ARG A 35 -1.12 10.72 -29.64
N TRP A 36 -2.20 10.67 -28.86
CA TRP A 36 -2.18 10.23 -27.47
C TRP A 36 -1.88 8.73 -27.32
N ARG A 37 -2.41 7.88 -28.22
CA ARG A 37 -2.16 6.43 -28.21
C ARG A 37 -0.72 6.09 -28.60
N ARG A 38 -0.11 6.89 -29.48
CA ARG A 38 1.33 6.80 -29.81
C ARG A 38 2.26 7.22 -28.67
N ARG A 39 1.76 8.02 -27.72
CA ARG A 39 2.54 8.44 -26.54
C ARG A 39 2.43 7.41 -25.42
N LEU A 40 1.27 6.80 -25.22
CA LEU A 40 1.06 5.70 -24.27
C LEU A 40 1.70 4.38 -24.72
N GLY A 41 1.75 4.09 -26.02
CA GLY A 41 2.43 2.90 -26.56
C GLY A 41 3.96 2.97 -26.55
N ARG A 42 4.55 4.09 -26.10
CA ARG A 42 6.00 4.29 -25.96
C ARG A 42 6.49 4.21 -24.52
N VAL A 43 5.68 3.67 -23.62
CA VAL A 43 6.17 3.30 -22.30
C VAL A 43 6.83 1.92 -22.42
N ASN A 44 8.02 1.88 -23.03
CA ASN A 44 8.87 0.70 -23.03
C ASN A 44 9.63 0.69 -21.71
N PHE A 45 9.12 -0.03 -20.71
CA PHE A 45 9.95 -0.47 -19.59
C PHE A 45 10.81 -1.64 -20.08
N GLU A 46 12.04 -1.77 -19.58
CA GLU A 46 12.83 -3.00 -19.78
C GLU A 46 11.98 -4.19 -19.30
N GLY A 47 11.68 -5.13 -20.20
CA GLY A 47 10.76 -6.25 -19.96
C GLY A 47 9.38 -6.17 -20.64
N ASN A 48 9.10 -5.18 -21.49
CA ASN A 48 7.84 -5.12 -22.24
C ASN A 48 7.69 -6.29 -23.26
N ILE A 49 6.74 -7.18 -23.00
CA ILE A 49 6.41 -8.36 -23.82
C ILE A 49 5.74 -8.02 -25.16
N LEU A 50 5.20 -6.80 -25.34
CA LEU A 50 4.48 -6.43 -26.57
C LEU A 50 5.39 -6.05 -27.76
N GLY A 51 6.71 -6.12 -27.58
CA GLY A 51 7.69 -5.90 -28.65
C GLY A 51 8.81 -6.94 -28.70
N ALA A 52 8.77 -7.94 -27.83
CA ALA A 52 9.81 -8.96 -27.76
C ALA A 52 9.58 -10.03 -28.84
N PRO A 53 10.61 -10.45 -29.60
CA PRO A 53 10.47 -11.58 -30.51
C PRO A 53 10.01 -12.80 -29.70
N ALA A 54 9.13 -13.64 -30.27
CA ALA A 54 8.51 -14.78 -29.58
C ALA A 54 9.50 -15.72 -28.86
N THR A 55 10.79 -15.66 -29.20
CA THR A 55 11.91 -16.36 -28.53
C THR A 55 12.26 -15.84 -27.12
N VAL A 56 11.76 -14.66 -26.72
CA VAL A 56 11.91 -14.14 -25.35
C VAL A 56 10.86 -14.73 -24.41
N ILE A 57 9.72 -15.20 -24.93
CA ILE A 57 8.72 -15.92 -24.13
C ILE A 57 9.28 -17.29 -23.71
N GLU A 58 10.09 -17.92 -24.57
CA GLU A 58 10.73 -19.21 -24.30
C GLU A 58 11.93 -19.12 -23.33
N ASN A 59 12.56 -17.95 -23.22
CA ASN A 59 13.63 -17.65 -22.25
C ASN A 59 13.17 -16.75 -21.10
N CYS A 60 11.86 -16.63 -20.88
CA CYS A 60 11.37 -15.97 -19.68
C CYS A 60 11.83 -16.83 -18.50
N PRO A 61 12.67 -16.31 -17.58
CA PRO A 61 12.90 -17.00 -16.32
C PRO A 61 11.53 -17.27 -15.72
N PRO A 62 11.29 -18.42 -15.06
CA PRO A 62 10.02 -18.66 -14.42
C PRO A 62 9.79 -17.53 -13.41
N ALA A 63 9.04 -16.50 -13.79
CA ALA A 63 8.47 -15.49 -12.91
C ALA A 63 7.31 -16.13 -12.13
N ALA A 64 7.59 -17.34 -11.61
CA ALA A 64 6.66 -18.24 -10.96
C ALA A 64 7.10 -18.48 -9.51
N THR A 65 7.80 -17.52 -8.90
CA THR A 65 7.61 -17.30 -7.47
C THR A 65 6.26 -16.60 -7.33
N GLY A 66 5.24 -17.36 -6.94
CA GLY A 66 3.88 -16.85 -6.76
C GLY A 66 3.90 -15.59 -5.90
N THR A 67 3.67 -14.44 -6.54
CA THR A 67 3.56 -13.17 -5.84
C THR A 67 2.17 -13.10 -5.24
N TYR A 68 2.13 -12.89 -3.92
CA TYR A 68 0.87 -12.66 -3.23
C TYR A 68 0.17 -11.45 -3.87
N PRO A 69 -1.14 -11.53 -4.16
CA PRO A 69 -1.91 -10.39 -4.67
C PRO A 69 -2.12 -9.37 -3.53
N THR A 70 -1.06 -8.63 -3.20
CA THR A 70 -1.02 -7.62 -2.10
C THR A 70 -2.17 -6.62 -2.19
N MET A 71 -2.57 -6.25 -3.41
CA MET A 71 -3.70 -5.35 -3.66
C MET A 71 -5.01 -5.86 -3.07
N LEU A 72 -5.26 -7.18 -3.11
CA LEU A 72 -6.46 -7.80 -2.55
C LEU A 72 -6.45 -7.72 -1.02
N TYR A 73 -5.29 -7.98 -0.42
CA TYR A 73 -5.09 -7.87 1.02
C TYR A 73 -5.26 -6.42 1.51
N GLU A 74 -4.67 -5.45 0.81
CA GLU A 74 -4.77 -4.02 1.15
C GLU A 74 -6.21 -3.50 1.08
N PHE A 75 -6.95 -3.92 0.06
CA PHE A 75 -8.37 -3.60 -0.06
C PHE A 75 -9.18 -4.23 1.08
N ALA A 76 -9.01 -5.54 1.32
CA ALA A 76 -9.72 -6.25 2.37
C ALA A 76 -9.46 -5.63 3.76
N ALA A 77 -8.20 -5.33 4.08
CA ALA A 77 -7.86 -4.68 5.33
C ALA A 77 -8.44 -3.27 5.45
N SER A 78 -8.45 -2.49 4.36
CA SER A 78 -9.06 -1.16 4.35
C SER A 78 -10.57 -1.24 4.61
N VAL A 79 -11.26 -2.24 4.06
CA VAL A 79 -12.69 -2.51 4.35
C VAL A 79 -12.90 -2.91 5.81
N VAL A 80 -12.04 -3.77 6.36
CA VAL A 80 -12.11 -4.19 7.78
C VAL A 80 -11.88 -3.02 8.72
N ILE A 81 -10.84 -2.21 8.49
CA ILE A 81 -10.54 -1.02 9.30
C ILE A 81 -11.69 -0.02 9.21
N PHE A 82 -12.22 0.23 8.01
CA PHE A 82 -13.37 1.09 7.81
C PHE A 82 -14.60 0.58 8.56
N GLY A 83 -14.92 -0.72 8.44
CA GLY A 83 -16.04 -1.34 9.14
C GLY A 83 -15.91 -1.26 10.66
N ALA A 84 -14.72 -1.50 11.21
CA ALA A 84 -14.43 -1.37 12.64
C ALA A 84 -14.65 0.08 13.11
N LEU A 85 -14.09 1.06 12.41
CA LEU A 85 -14.26 2.48 12.75
C LEU A 85 -15.73 2.92 12.60
N TRP A 86 -16.43 2.40 11.60
CA TRP A 86 -17.85 2.70 11.37
C TRP A 86 -18.74 2.17 12.49
N ALA A 87 -18.46 0.96 13.00
CA ALA A 87 -19.16 0.41 14.16
C ALA A 87 -18.91 1.24 15.43
N LEU A 88 -17.66 1.69 15.63
CA LEU A 88 -17.28 2.50 16.80
C LEU A 88 -17.69 3.98 16.69
N ARG A 89 -18.16 4.44 15.52
CA ARG A 89 -18.56 5.83 15.28
C ARG A 89 -19.65 6.34 16.21
N LYS A 90 -20.62 5.48 16.58
CA LYS A 90 -21.80 5.88 17.37
C LYS A 90 -21.51 6.03 18.86
N HIS A 91 -20.35 5.61 19.30
CA HIS A 91 -19.95 5.70 20.70
C HIS A 91 -19.53 7.15 21.02
N PRO A 92 -19.74 7.65 22.25
CA PRO A 92 -19.44 9.04 22.66
C PRO A 92 -17.93 9.33 22.78
N TYR A 93 -17.12 8.88 21.81
CA TYR A 93 -15.70 9.17 21.78
C TYR A 93 -15.45 10.64 21.40
N LYS A 94 -14.51 11.27 22.10
CA LYS A 94 -14.05 12.64 21.85
C LYS A 94 -13.57 12.82 20.40
N SER A 95 -13.79 14.01 19.84
CA SER A 95 -13.22 14.43 18.55
C SER A 95 -11.70 14.24 18.56
N GLY A 96 -11.20 13.25 17.82
CA GLY A 96 -9.79 12.87 17.76
C GLY A 96 -9.49 11.42 18.15
N TRP A 97 -10.32 10.77 18.98
CA TRP A 97 -10.08 9.39 19.43
C TRP A 97 -10.19 8.38 18.27
N LEU A 98 -11.22 8.52 17.42
CA LEU A 98 -11.39 7.68 16.23
C LEU A 98 -10.23 7.84 15.23
N PHE A 99 -9.67 9.04 15.13
CA PHE A 99 -8.50 9.30 14.29
C PHE A 99 -7.25 8.62 14.86
N SER A 100 -7.04 8.71 16.18
CA SER A 100 -5.96 8.00 16.86
C SER A 100 -6.08 6.48 16.70
N LEU A 101 -7.28 5.93 16.83
CA LEU A 101 -7.55 4.52 16.57
C LEU A 101 -7.24 4.13 15.12
N TYR A 102 -7.64 4.96 14.16
CA TYR A 102 -7.30 4.77 12.75
C TYR A 102 -5.79 4.73 12.51
N LEU A 103 -5.01 5.63 13.13
CA LEU A 103 -3.55 5.64 12.99
C LEU A 103 -2.91 4.34 13.50
N VAL A 104 -3.39 3.81 14.64
CA VAL A 104 -2.91 2.53 15.17
C VAL A 104 -3.25 1.38 14.23
N LEU A 105 -4.51 1.28 13.80
CA LEU A 105 -4.95 0.19 12.93
C LEU A 105 -4.27 0.23 11.55
N SER A 106 -4.12 1.43 10.98
CA SER A 106 -3.45 1.65 9.70
C SER A 106 -1.95 1.34 9.77
N GLY A 107 -1.27 1.79 10.83
CA GLY A 107 0.13 1.46 11.08
C GLY A 107 0.36 -0.04 11.31
N ALA A 108 -0.51 -0.69 12.08
CA ALA A 108 -0.44 -2.13 12.31
C ALA A 108 -0.60 -2.94 11.01
N TRP A 109 -1.58 -2.57 10.17
CA TRP A 109 -1.73 -3.21 8.87
C TRP A 109 -0.51 -2.98 7.96
N ARG A 110 0.02 -1.75 7.93
CA ARG A 110 1.24 -1.41 7.18
C ARG A 110 2.46 -2.22 7.63
N PHE A 111 2.55 -2.54 8.91
CA PHE A 111 3.60 -3.43 9.43
C PHE A 111 3.42 -4.87 8.94
N VAL A 112 2.18 -5.39 8.95
CA VAL A 112 1.89 -6.76 8.50
C VAL A 112 2.13 -6.94 6.99
N ILE A 113 1.68 -5.99 6.16
CA ILE A 113 1.81 -6.12 4.71
C ILE A 113 3.27 -6.05 4.26
N GLU A 114 4.12 -5.29 4.96
CA GLU A 114 5.55 -5.20 4.63
C GLU A 114 6.28 -6.52 4.88
N LYS A 115 5.83 -7.35 5.84
CA LYS A 115 6.36 -8.71 6.03
C LYS A 115 5.97 -9.68 4.91
N ILE A 116 4.83 -9.45 4.26
CA ILE A 116 4.34 -10.28 3.14
C ILE A 116 4.98 -9.84 1.82
N ARG A 117 5.38 -8.56 1.70
CA ARG A 117 6.06 -8.05 0.51
C ARG A 117 7.51 -8.53 0.49
N VAL A 118 7.88 -9.23 -0.59
CA VAL A 118 9.28 -9.54 -0.92
C VAL A 118 9.90 -8.25 -1.49
N ASN A 119 10.24 -7.32 -0.60
CA ASN A 119 10.87 -6.05 -0.95
C ASN A 119 12.38 -6.11 -0.61
N PRO A 120 13.27 -5.46 -1.39
CA PRO A 120 14.69 -5.38 -1.03
C PRO A 120 14.85 -4.57 0.27
N SER A 121 15.41 -5.22 1.29
CA SER A 121 15.73 -4.61 2.57
C SER A 121 16.82 -3.54 2.39
N TYR A 122 16.69 -2.41 3.08
CA TYR A 122 17.78 -1.45 3.21
C TYR A 122 18.52 -1.69 4.52
N ASP A 123 19.85 -1.78 4.46
CA ASP A 123 20.67 -1.81 5.65
C ASP A 123 20.74 -0.39 6.24
N LEU A 124 20.08 -0.20 7.39
CA LEU A 124 20.30 0.96 8.24
C LEU A 124 20.96 0.49 9.54
N LEU A 125 22.19 0.95 9.77
CA LEU A 125 22.92 0.73 11.04
C LEU A 125 23.04 -0.74 11.47
N GLY A 126 23.22 -1.67 10.52
CA GLY A 126 23.35 -3.11 10.80
C GLY A 126 22.03 -3.83 11.12
N LEU A 127 20.90 -3.15 10.97
CA LEU A 127 19.57 -3.73 10.99
C LEU A 127 18.94 -3.56 9.60
N THR A 128 18.50 -4.67 9.01
CA THR A 128 17.71 -4.64 7.77
C THR A 128 16.32 -4.11 8.10
N VAL A 129 16.10 -2.80 7.93
CA VAL A 129 14.83 -2.14 8.24
C VAL A 129 14.32 -1.46 6.98
N THR A 130 13.06 -1.71 6.64
CA THR A 130 12.42 -1.06 5.50
C THR A 130 11.94 0.34 5.88
N GLN A 131 12.00 1.29 4.93
CA GLN A 131 11.46 2.65 5.14
C GLN A 131 9.98 2.62 5.55
N ALA A 132 9.23 1.64 5.04
CA ALA A 132 7.82 1.44 5.34
C ALA A 132 7.58 1.02 6.80
N GLU A 133 8.45 0.19 7.39
CA GLU A 133 8.37 -0.19 8.81
C GLU A 133 8.54 1.02 9.72
N VAL A 134 9.46 1.94 9.42
CA VAL A 134 9.66 3.16 10.22
C VAL A 134 8.38 3.99 10.24
N ILE A 135 7.75 4.20 9.07
CA ILE A 135 6.49 4.94 8.99
C ILE A 135 5.38 4.21 9.75
N ALA A 136 5.30 2.89 9.62
CA ALA A 136 4.31 2.07 10.32
C ALA A 136 4.43 2.22 11.85
N VAL A 137 5.65 2.12 12.39
CA VAL A 137 5.91 2.29 13.83
C VAL A 137 5.57 3.71 14.28
N LEU A 138 5.97 4.74 13.53
CA LEU A 138 5.64 6.13 13.86
C LEU A 138 4.12 6.37 13.92
N LEU A 139 3.36 5.86 12.95
CA LEU A 139 1.90 5.97 12.95
C LEU A 139 1.28 5.25 14.16
N MET A 140 1.78 4.06 14.50
CA MET A 140 1.32 3.32 15.68
C MET A 140 1.61 4.08 16.98
N LEU A 141 2.80 4.64 17.15
CA LEU A 141 3.18 5.41 18.34
C LEU A 141 2.35 6.68 18.48
N LEU A 142 2.16 7.44 17.40
CA LEU A 142 1.33 8.65 17.40
C LEU A 142 -0.15 8.33 17.67
N GLY A 143 -0.65 7.24 17.09
CA GLY A 143 -1.99 6.74 17.35
C GLY A 143 -2.18 6.31 18.81
N ALA A 144 -1.25 5.55 19.37
CA ALA A 144 -1.30 5.09 20.76
C ALA A 144 -1.22 6.27 21.75
N MET A 145 -0.33 7.23 21.49
CA MET A 145 -0.24 8.47 22.28
C MET A 145 -1.56 9.24 22.24
N GLY A 146 -2.16 9.39 21.05
CA GLY A 146 -3.46 10.05 20.91
C GLY A 146 -4.56 9.35 21.68
N LEU A 147 -4.66 8.02 21.58
CA LEU A 147 -5.63 7.22 22.33
C LEU A 147 -5.48 7.41 23.84
N TYR A 148 -4.25 7.35 24.36
CA TYR A 148 -3.96 7.54 25.77
C TYR A 148 -4.36 8.95 26.26
N VAL A 149 -3.96 9.99 25.53
CA VAL A 149 -4.28 11.39 25.89
C VAL A 149 -5.79 11.64 25.86
N PHE A 150 -6.50 11.16 24.84
CA PHE A 150 -7.94 11.36 24.74
C PHE A 150 -8.72 10.55 25.79
N TRP A 151 -8.22 9.37 26.17
CA TRP A 151 -8.81 8.57 27.23
C TRP A 151 -8.68 9.27 28.60
N GLN A 152 -7.47 9.74 28.95
CA GLN A 152 -7.27 10.48 30.20
C GLN A 152 -8.11 11.76 30.30
N ARG A 153 -8.29 12.48 29.19
CA ARG A 153 -9.12 13.69 29.17
C ARG A 153 -10.58 13.37 29.48
N ARG A 154 -11.11 12.24 28.99
CA ARG A 154 -12.48 11.81 29.28
C ARG A 154 -12.68 11.55 30.77
N ASP A 155 -11.78 10.77 31.37
CA ASP A 155 -11.94 10.37 32.77
C ASP A 155 -11.82 11.59 33.71
N ARG A 156 -10.89 12.51 33.41
CA ARG A 156 -10.77 13.79 34.14
C ARG A 156 -12.02 14.66 34.02
N GLU A 157 -12.66 14.68 32.86
CA GLU A 157 -13.90 15.45 32.67
C GLU A 157 -15.08 14.83 33.42
N ALA A 158 -15.18 13.50 33.43
CA ALA A 158 -16.19 12.79 34.22
C ALA A 158 -16.02 13.05 35.72
N GLU A 159 -14.80 12.97 36.24
CA GLU A 159 -14.48 13.32 37.64
C GLU A 159 -14.86 14.77 37.98
N ARG A 160 -14.54 15.72 37.08
CA ARG A 160 -14.87 17.14 37.27
C ARG A 160 -16.37 17.40 37.23
N ALA A 161 -17.11 16.69 36.39
CA ALA A 161 -18.57 16.78 36.33
C ALA A 161 -19.18 16.29 37.65
N GLN A 162 -18.77 15.12 38.13
CA GLN A 162 -19.22 14.57 39.41
C GLN A 162 -18.88 15.49 40.60
N ALA A 163 -17.66 16.07 40.59
CA ALA A 163 -17.25 17.00 41.65
C ALA A 163 -18.06 18.30 41.66
N ARG A 164 -18.53 18.78 40.50
CA ARG A 164 -19.41 19.95 40.41
C ARG A 164 -20.79 19.65 40.99
N GLU A 165 -21.37 18.52 40.60
CA GLU A 165 -22.66 18.06 41.13
C GLU A 165 -22.63 17.89 42.65
N ASN A 166 -21.58 17.23 43.18
CA ASN A 166 -21.41 17.06 44.63
C ASN A 166 -21.29 18.40 45.38
N ARG A 167 -20.62 19.39 44.78
CA ARG A 167 -20.49 20.75 45.36
C ARG A 167 -21.82 21.50 45.33
N GLU A 168 -22.61 21.35 44.28
CA GLU A 168 -23.94 21.95 44.17
C GLU A 168 -24.91 21.32 45.17
N ALA A 169 -24.91 20.00 45.30
CA ALA A 169 -25.68 19.28 46.32
C ALA A 169 -25.30 19.71 47.75
N ALA A 170 -24.01 19.87 48.04
CA ALA A 170 -23.54 20.35 49.34
C ALA A 170 -24.01 21.79 49.64
N ARG A 171 -23.96 22.69 48.65
CA ARG A 171 -24.47 24.06 48.78
C ARG A 171 -25.98 24.11 48.97
N GLY A 172 -26.73 23.21 48.32
CA GLY A 172 -28.18 23.06 48.51
C GLY A 172 -28.52 22.71 49.95
N ARG A 173 -27.88 21.66 50.50
CA ARG A 173 -28.07 21.24 51.90
C ARG A 173 -27.78 22.37 52.90
N GLN A 174 -26.69 23.10 52.72
CA GLN A 174 -26.34 24.23 53.59
C GLN A 174 -27.37 25.36 53.56
N ARG A 175 -27.99 25.62 52.41
CA ARG A 175 -29.05 26.63 52.29
C ARG A 175 -30.34 26.21 52.99
N GLU A 176 -30.70 24.92 52.91
CA GLU A 176 -31.85 24.37 53.61
C GLU A 176 -31.66 24.38 55.13
N GLU A 177 -30.45 24.05 55.61
CA GLU A 177 -30.10 24.12 57.03
C GLU A 177 -30.13 25.55 57.56
N ALA A 178 -29.63 26.54 56.79
CA ALA A 178 -29.65 27.94 57.19
C ALA A 178 -31.05 28.59 57.17
N ALA A 179 -32.04 27.95 56.53
CA ALA A 179 -33.41 28.44 56.43
C ALA A 179 -34.35 27.87 57.52
N ARG A 180 -33.87 26.91 58.32
CA ARG A 180 -34.59 26.32 59.47
C ARG A 180 -34.21 27.05 60.74
#